data_AF-A0A822BIG1-F1
#
_entry.id   AF-A0A822BIG1-F1
#
_cell.length_a   1.000
_cell.length_b   1.000
_cell.length_c   1.000
_cell.angle_alpha   90.00
_cell.angle_beta   90.00
_cell.angle_gamma   90.00
#
_symmetry.space_group_name_H-M   'P 1'
#
loop_
_entity.id
_entity.type
_entity.pdbx_description
1 polymer ?
#
loop_
_entity_poly.entity_id
_entity_poly.type
_entity_poly.pdbx_seq_one_letter_code
_entity_poly.pdbx_strand_id
1 'polypeptide(L)'
;MNSTDLKYLSKIAGSIEEKINRKGRPPNERFLFQRQHPQATTYLMMKYSESHVPVLYGPQIPRQDRDDTRERYCRGILTLFVPWRTVTDICDISQTWEDAFKSRQHLILRHSWTIIE
;
A
#
# COMPACT_ATOMS: atom_id res chain seq x y z
N MET A 1 7.33 -21.93 3.31
CA MET A 1 7.95 -20.92 4.20
C MET A 1 9.36 -21.33 4.54
N ASN A 2 10.31 -20.39 4.65
CA ASN A 2 11.68 -20.72 5.04
C ASN A 2 11.84 -20.81 6.57
N SER A 3 12.96 -21.37 7.04
CA SER A 3 13.25 -21.58 8.46
C SER A 3 13.33 -20.28 9.26
N THR A 4 13.82 -19.21 8.64
CA THR A 4 13.88 -17.87 9.24
C THR A 4 12.47 -17.34 9.53
N ASP A 5 11.56 -17.45 8.57
CA ASP A 5 10.17 -16.98 8.68
C ASP A 5 9.40 -17.75 9.75
N LEU A 6 9.58 -19.07 9.83
CA LEU A 6 8.98 -19.91 10.87
C LEU A 6 9.44 -19.49 12.28
N LYS A 7 10.73 -19.14 12.45
CA LYS A 7 11.28 -18.63 13.72
C LYS A 7 10.66 -17.29 14.13
N TYR A 8 10.31 -16.42 13.17
CA TYR A 8 9.64 -15.16 13.49
C TYR A 8 8.18 -15.38 13.89
N LEU A 9 7.46 -16.27 13.22
CA LEU A 9 6.06 -16.57 13.55
C LEU A 9 5.89 -17.22 14.92
N SER A 10 6.74 -18.19 15.26
CA SER A 10 6.73 -18.80 16.60
C SER A 10 7.03 -17.78 17.70
N LYS A 11 7.86 -16.79 17.39
CA LYS A 11 8.22 -15.70 18.30
C LYS A 11 7.09 -14.69 18.48
N ILE A 12 6.33 -14.35 17.44
CA ILE A 12 5.13 -13.51 17.55
C ILE A 12 4.09 -14.18 18.45
N ALA A 13 3.87 -15.49 18.29
CA ALA A 13 2.96 -16.26 19.13
C ALA A 13 3.37 -16.31 20.62
N GLY A 14 4.66 -16.17 20.93
CA GLY A 14 5.20 -16.12 22.30
C GLY A 14 5.47 -14.72 22.87
N SER A 15 5.23 -13.64 22.11
CA SER A 15 5.71 -12.28 22.44
C SER A 15 4.70 -11.41 23.21
N ILE A 16 3.89 -12.00 24.09
CA ILE A 16 3.13 -11.19 25.07
C ILE A 16 4.02 -10.82 26.28
N GLU A 17 5.10 -11.54 26.59
CA GLU A 17 5.76 -11.36 27.92
C GLU A 17 7.27 -11.02 27.97
N GLU A 18 8.04 -10.91 26.88
CA GLU A 18 9.49 -10.65 27.01
C GLU A 18 10.00 -9.42 26.25
N LYS A 19 9.93 -8.26 26.91
CA LYS A 19 10.80 -7.10 26.63
C LYS A 19 12.23 -7.37 27.14
N ILE A 20 12.91 -8.34 26.56
CA ILE A 20 14.36 -8.52 26.78
C ILE A 20 15.10 -7.41 26.03
N ASN A 21 15.99 -6.72 26.73
CA ASN A 21 16.91 -5.69 26.27
C ASN A 21 17.80 -6.21 25.11
N ARG A 22 17.31 -6.15 23.87
CA ARG A 22 18.05 -6.61 22.68
C ARG A 22 18.96 -5.49 22.19
N LYS A 23 20.28 -5.71 22.27
CA LYS A 23 21.28 -4.89 21.58
C LYS A 23 21.17 -5.10 20.06
N GLY A 24 21.19 -4.02 19.28
CA GLY A 24 21.19 -4.05 17.80
C GLY A 24 19.96 -3.39 17.16
N ARG A 25 19.94 -3.31 15.82
CA ARG A 25 18.79 -2.78 15.06
C ARG A 25 17.57 -3.64 15.35
N PRO A 26 16.42 -3.06 15.77
CA PRO A 26 15.21 -3.83 16.00
C PRO A 26 14.80 -4.54 14.70
N PRO A 27 14.28 -5.78 14.78
CA PRO A 27 13.81 -6.47 13.60
C PRO A 27 12.59 -5.76 13.01
N ASN A 28 12.50 -5.77 11.68
CA ASN A 28 11.32 -5.29 10.97
C ASN A 28 10.07 -6.10 11.36
N GLU A 29 8.93 -5.42 11.43
CA GLU A 29 7.63 -6.06 11.62
C GLU A 29 7.34 -6.99 10.43
N ARG A 30 6.79 -8.17 10.72
CA ARG A 30 6.45 -9.18 9.70
C ARG A 30 4.99 -9.59 9.84
N PHE A 31 4.33 -9.78 8.71
CA PHE A 31 2.90 -10.09 8.63
C PHE A 31 2.67 -11.29 7.71
N LEU A 32 1.65 -12.07 8.04
CA LEU A 32 1.15 -13.13 7.17
C LEU A 32 0.39 -12.51 6.00
N PHE A 33 0.49 -13.14 4.83
CA PHE A 33 -0.47 -12.88 3.76
C PHE A 33 -1.86 -13.35 4.15
N GLN A 34 -2.88 -12.82 3.47
CA GLN A 34 -4.22 -13.38 3.53
C GLN A 34 -4.20 -14.82 3.05
N ARG A 35 -5.06 -15.68 3.63
CA ARG A 35 -5.09 -17.12 3.32
C ARG A 35 -5.29 -17.42 1.84
N GLN A 36 -5.99 -16.53 1.13
CA GLN A 36 -6.29 -16.66 -0.30
C GLN A 36 -5.12 -16.26 -1.22
N HIS A 37 -4.05 -15.67 -0.67
CA HIS A 37 -2.93 -15.19 -1.47
C HIS A 37 -2.10 -16.39 -2.00
N PRO A 38 -1.69 -16.40 -3.28
CA PRO A 38 -0.95 -17.53 -3.87
C PRO A 38 0.34 -17.89 -3.11
N GLN A 39 0.94 -16.89 -2.46
CA GLN A 39 2.20 -17.04 -1.73
C GLN A 39 2.04 -17.21 -0.21
N ALA A 40 0.81 -17.35 0.31
CA ALA A 40 0.53 -17.31 1.75
C ALA A 40 1.25 -18.38 2.58
N THR A 41 1.53 -19.54 1.99
CA THR A 41 2.25 -20.65 2.64
C THR A 41 3.77 -20.55 2.49
N THR A 42 4.23 -19.75 1.52
CA THR A 42 5.64 -19.67 1.11
C THR A 42 6.38 -18.47 1.66
N TYR A 43 5.72 -17.31 1.80
CA TYR A 43 6.37 -16.03 2.11
C TYR A 43 5.66 -15.27 3.24
N LEU A 44 6.37 -14.27 3.78
CA LEU A 44 5.84 -13.25 4.70
C LEU A 44 5.97 -11.87 4.10
N MET A 45 5.07 -10.97 4.49
CA MET A 45 5.23 -9.54 4.25
C MET A 45 6.13 -8.94 5.33
N MET A 46 7.03 -8.04 4.93
CA MET A 46 7.90 -7.32 5.85
C MET A 46 7.64 -5.83 5.70
N LYS A 47 7.43 -5.14 6.82
CA LYS A 47 7.32 -3.70 6.85
C LYS A 47 8.69 -3.09 7.11
N TYR A 48 9.14 -2.23 6.20
CA TYR A 48 10.38 -1.49 6.39
C TYR A 48 10.29 -0.60 7.63
N SER A 49 11.38 -0.50 8.39
CA SER A 49 11.46 0.38 9.56
C SER A 49 11.56 1.86 9.18
N GLU A 50 11.98 2.14 7.96
CA GLU A 50 12.16 3.49 7.41
C GLU A 50 11.22 3.69 6.23
N SER A 51 10.78 4.94 6.04
CA SER A 51 9.97 5.32 4.89
C SER A 51 10.81 5.34 3.62
N HIS A 52 10.36 4.63 2.59
CA HIS A 52 10.96 4.68 1.27
C HIS A 52 10.04 5.42 0.31
N VAL A 53 10.61 6.29 -0.53
CA VAL A 53 9.89 6.97 -1.60
C VAL A 53 10.01 6.11 -2.86
N PRO A 54 8.91 5.55 -3.39
CA PRO A 54 8.97 4.78 -4.62
C PRO A 54 9.30 5.69 -5.80
N VAL A 55 10.25 5.27 -6.64
CA VAL A 55 10.52 5.92 -7.92
C VAL A 55 9.56 5.32 -8.95
N LEU A 56 8.63 6.13 -9.45
CA LEU A 56 7.69 5.72 -10.49
C LEU A 56 8.41 5.64 -11.84
N TYR A 57 8.39 4.47 -12.46
CA TYR A 57 8.94 4.27 -13.80
C TYR A 57 7.81 4.15 -14.81
N GLY A 58 7.86 4.91 -15.90
CA GLY A 58 6.85 4.90 -16.95
C GLY A 58 6.47 6.29 -17.46
N PRO A 59 5.35 6.39 -18.19
CA PRO A 59 4.82 7.67 -18.66
C PRO A 59 4.56 8.64 -17.52
N GLN A 60 4.71 9.93 -17.79
CA GLN A 60 4.43 10.98 -16.82
C GLN A 60 2.97 10.96 -16.37
N ILE A 61 2.72 11.36 -15.11
CA ILE A 61 1.37 11.60 -14.62
C ILE A 61 0.75 12.72 -15.49
N PRO A 62 -0.43 12.50 -16.10
CA PRO A 62 -1.07 13.51 -16.94
C PRO A 62 -1.35 14.79 -16.17
N ARG A 63 -1.42 15.92 -16.87
CA ARG A 63 -1.73 17.20 -16.23
C ARG A 63 -3.18 17.25 -15.74
N GLN A 64 -3.40 17.91 -14.60
CA GLN A 64 -4.73 18.10 -14.03
C GLN A 64 -5.54 19.19 -14.75
N ASP A 65 -4.87 20.22 -15.26
CA ASP A 65 -5.47 21.46 -15.74
C ASP A 65 -6.04 21.40 -17.16
N ARG A 66 -6.02 20.23 -17.80
CA ARG A 66 -6.55 20.03 -19.15
C ARG A 66 -7.67 19.01 -19.16
N ASP A 67 -8.79 19.37 -19.79
CA ASP A 67 -9.97 18.52 -19.91
C ASP A 67 -9.66 17.22 -20.66
N ASP A 68 -8.82 17.27 -21.70
CA ASP A 68 -8.46 16.11 -22.51
C ASP A 68 -7.59 15.08 -21.76
N THR A 69 -7.01 15.45 -20.61
CA THR A 69 -6.22 14.57 -19.74
C THR A 69 -6.88 14.26 -18.41
N ARG A 70 -8.02 14.89 -18.09
CA ARG A 70 -8.70 14.83 -16.80
C ARG A 70 -8.99 13.41 -16.31
N GLU A 71 -9.59 12.57 -17.15
CA GLU A 71 -9.90 11.17 -16.82
C GLU A 71 -8.63 10.35 -16.50
N ARG A 72 -7.58 10.54 -17.30
CA ARG A 72 -6.30 9.82 -17.09
C ARG A 72 -5.59 10.31 -15.83
N TYR A 73 -5.68 11.60 -15.54
CA TYR A 73 -5.17 12.18 -14.29
C TYR A 73 -5.86 11.57 -13.07
N CYS A 74 -7.20 11.59 -13.03
CA CYS A 74 -7.98 10.98 -11.94
C CYS A 74 -7.63 9.52 -11.72
N ARG A 75 -7.54 8.73 -12.81
CA ARG A 75 -7.12 7.34 -12.72
C ARG A 75 -5.74 7.20 -12.08
N GLY A 76 -4.78 8.04 -12.46
CA GLY A 76 -3.44 8.04 -11.88
C GLY A 76 -3.44 8.33 -10.39
N ILE A 77 -4.11 9.42 -9.96
CA ILE A 77 -4.18 9.82 -8.55
C ILE A 77 -4.89 8.75 -7.70
N LEU A 78 -6.02 8.21 -8.17
CA LEU A 78 -6.73 7.13 -7.49
C LEU A 78 -5.84 5.89 -7.33
N THR A 79 -5.13 5.49 -8.39
CA THR A 79 -4.26 4.31 -8.37
C THR A 79 -3.11 4.46 -7.36
N LEU A 80 -2.56 5.67 -7.22
CA LEU A 80 -1.40 5.94 -6.38
C LEU A 80 -1.76 6.22 -4.91
N PHE A 81 -2.89 6.87 -4.66
CA PHE A 81 -3.18 7.47 -3.34
C PHE A 81 -4.41 6.93 -2.65
N VAL A 82 -5.26 6.15 -3.32
CA VAL A 82 -6.33 5.40 -2.66
C VAL A 82 -5.83 3.99 -2.38
N PRO A 83 -6.02 3.42 -1.18
CA PRO A 83 -5.74 2.02 -0.94
C PRO A 83 -6.73 1.13 -1.70
N TRP A 84 -6.24 0.20 -2.53
CA TRP A 84 -7.09 -0.70 -3.31
C TRP A 84 -6.52 -2.12 -3.41
N ARG A 85 -7.40 -3.09 -3.66
CA ARG A 85 -7.04 -4.48 -4.01
C ARG A 85 -7.58 -4.88 -5.38
N THR A 86 -8.68 -4.26 -5.79
CA THR A 86 -9.36 -4.47 -7.05
C THR A 86 -9.65 -3.14 -7.73
N VAL A 87 -9.86 -3.15 -9.04
CA VAL A 87 -10.15 -1.92 -9.78
C VAL A 87 -11.46 -1.27 -9.31
N THR A 88 -12.42 -2.04 -8.82
CA THR A 88 -13.69 -1.51 -8.30
C THR A 88 -13.53 -0.68 -7.02
N ASP A 89 -12.48 -0.94 -6.24
CA ASP A 89 -12.18 -0.11 -5.06
C ASP A 89 -11.86 1.34 -5.46
N ILE A 90 -11.24 1.53 -6.63
CA ILE A 90 -10.89 2.85 -7.18
C ILE A 90 -11.94 3.40 -8.13
N CYS A 91 -12.57 2.57 -8.97
CA CYS A 91 -13.57 3.00 -9.94
C CYS A 91 -14.55 1.90 -10.32
N ASP A 92 -15.84 2.15 -10.10
CA ASP A 92 -16.91 1.26 -10.54
C ASP A 92 -17.09 1.30 -12.07
N ILE A 93 -17.66 0.25 -12.64
CA ILE A 93 -17.83 0.09 -14.09
C ILE A 93 -18.75 1.16 -14.69
N SER A 94 -19.71 1.65 -13.91
CA SER A 94 -20.75 2.58 -14.37
C SER A 94 -20.43 4.06 -14.11
N GLN A 95 -19.23 4.40 -13.60
CA GLN A 95 -18.85 5.77 -13.28
C GLN A 95 -17.59 6.19 -14.04
N THR A 96 -17.42 7.50 -14.23
CA THR A 96 -16.20 8.08 -14.79
C THR A 96 -15.08 8.11 -13.74
N TRP A 97 -13.82 8.23 -14.16
CA TRP A 97 -12.71 8.37 -13.21
C TRP A 97 -12.79 9.69 -12.46
N GLU A 98 -13.32 10.74 -13.07
CA GLU A 98 -13.57 11.99 -12.39
C GLU A 98 -14.60 11.88 -11.26
N ASP A 99 -15.73 11.21 -11.49
CA ASP A 99 -16.75 10.99 -10.46
C ASP A 99 -16.21 10.10 -9.33
N ALA A 100 -15.46 9.07 -9.71
CA ALA A 100 -14.74 8.21 -8.79
C ALA A 100 -13.79 9.02 -7.90
N PHE A 101 -13.04 9.95 -8.49
CA PHE A 101 -12.10 10.78 -7.76
C PHE A 101 -12.81 11.65 -6.74
N LYS A 102 -13.90 12.34 -7.15
CA LYS A 102 -14.71 13.19 -6.25
C LYS A 102 -15.26 12.40 -5.06
N SER A 103 -15.80 11.21 -5.29
CA SER A 103 -16.39 10.39 -4.21
C SER A 103 -15.35 9.82 -3.24
N ARG A 104 -14.14 9.52 -3.72
CA ARG A 104 -13.09 8.81 -2.96
C ARG A 104 -11.99 9.72 -2.39
N GLN A 105 -12.10 11.05 -2.51
CA GLN A 105 -11.12 11.99 -1.94
C GLN A 105 -10.85 11.77 -0.45
N HIS A 106 -11.87 11.37 0.31
CA HIS A 106 -11.77 11.12 1.75
C HIS A 106 -10.89 9.89 2.10
N LEU A 107 -10.63 8.99 1.15
CA LEU A 107 -9.74 7.84 1.32
C LEU A 107 -8.27 8.21 1.13
N ILE A 108 -7.99 9.36 0.52
CA ILE A 108 -6.64 9.87 0.31
C ILE A 108 -6.15 10.51 1.61
N LEU A 109 -4.96 10.10 2.05
CA LEU A 109 -4.36 10.62 3.28
C LEU A 109 -4.13 12.13 3.17
N ARG A 110 -4.35 12.85 4.27
CA ARG A 110 -4.20 14.32 4.32
C ARG A 110 -2.86 14.81 3.80
N HIS A 111 -1.77 14.12 4.14
CA HIS A 111 -0.43 14.50 3.70
C HIS A 111 -0.18 14.24 2.21
N SER A 112 -0.98 13.37 1.56
CA SER A 112 -0.84 13.13 0.12
C SER A 112 -1.34 14.31 -0.71
N TRP A 113 -2.26 15.12 -0.17
CA TRP A 113 -2.80 16.29 -0.87
C TRP A 113 -1.74 17.34 -1.18
N THR A 114 -0.68 17.45 -0.37
CA THR A 114 0.44 18.37 -0.65
C THR A 114 1.25 18.01 -1.91
N ILE A 115 1.04 16.80 -2.45
CA ILE A 115 1.68 16.31 -3.68
C ILE A 115 0.70 16.39 -4.86
N ILE A 116 -0.61 16.36 -4.59
CA ILE A 116 -1.68 16.33 -5.59
C ILE A 116 -2.05 17.75 -6.05
N GLU A 117 -1.97 18.73 -5.14
CA GLU A 117 -2.15 20.17 -5.43
C GLU A 117 -0.88 20.81 -6.01
#